data_AF-A0A8T7HD62-F1
#
_entry.id   AF-A0A8T7HD62-F1
#
_cell.length_a   1.000
_cell.length_b   1.000
_cell.length_c   1.000
_cell.angle_alpha   90.00
_cell.angle_beta   90.00
_cell.angle_gamma   90.00
#
_symmetry.space_group_name_H-M   'P 1'
#
loop_
_entity.id
_entity.type
_entity.pdbx_description
1 polymer ?
#
loop_
_entity_poly.entity_id
_entity_poly.type
_entity_poly.pdbx_seq_one_letter_code
_entity_poly.pdbx_strand_id
1 'polypeptide(L)'
;MREDCVLDRLSALGVDTIVSLPCDRTRDLCALIPGRFHTVDLTREEDGIGISAGLVMGGGRPVLHMQSSGLGNSLNAIMSLAVTFGLPLPILASWRGVYHEAIPAQVPF
;
A
#
# COMPACT_ATOMS: atom_id res chain seq x y z
N MET A 1 -3.77 17.23 1.33
CA MET A 1 -4.27 16.49 0.16
C MET A 1 -5.76 16.27 0.44
N ARG A 2 -6.51 15.39 -0.22
CA ARG A 2 -7.88 15.04 0.21
C ARG A 2 -7.91 13.58 0.65
N GLU A 3 -7.17 13.28 1.72
CA GLU A 3 -6.98 11.96 2.31
C GLU A 3 -8.32 11.27 2.60
N ASP A 4 -9.27 11.99 3.21
CA ASP A 4 -10.63 11.51 3.45
C ASP A 4 -11.33 11.08 2.16
N CYS A 5 -11.23 11.88 1.09
CA CYS A 5 -11.88 11.55 -0.18
C CYS A 5 -11.33 10.26 -0.80
N VAL A 6 -10.03 9.98 -0.62
CA VAL A 6 -9.41 8.72 -1.07
C VAL A 6 -9.98 7.56 -0.27
N LEU A 7 -10.00 7.68 1.06
CA LEU A 7 -10.53 6.64 1.94
C LEU A 7 -12.03 6.39 1.73
N ASP A 8 -12.83 7.44 1.55
CA ASP A 8 -14.26 7.34 1.22
C ASP A 8 -14.45 6.58 -0.10
N ARG A 9 -13.58 6.82 -1.08
CA ARG A 9 -13.64 6.10 -2.36
C ARG A 9 -13.24 4.63 -2.22
N LEU A 10 -12.23 4.31 -1.42
CA LEU A 10 -11.85 2.92 -1.13
C LEU A 10 -13.00 2.17 -0.44
N SER A 11 -13.64 2.82 0.54
CA SER A 11 -14.81 2.26 1.24
C SER A 11 -15.98 2.04 0.27
N ALA A 12 -16.30 3.02 -0.58
CA ALA A 12 -17.36 2.89 -1.59
C ALA A 12 -17.09 1.78 -2.63
N LEU A 13 -15.82 1.47 -2.89
CA LEU A 13 -15.43 0.35 -3.74
C LEU A 13 -15.50 -1.00 -3.01
N GLY A 14 -15.74 -1.02 -1.70
CA GLY A 14 -15.84 -2.23 -0.87
C GLY A 14 -14.49 -2.81 -0.44
N VAL A 15 -13.47 -1.96 -0.30
CA VAL A 15 -12.20 -2.36 0.35
C VAL A 15 -12.48 -2.62 1.83
N ASP A 16 -12.02 -3.76 2.33
CA ASP A 16 -12.23 -4.17 3.74
C ASP A 16 -10.98 -3.97 4.62
N THR A 17 -9.80 -4.17 4.02
CA THR A 17 -8.54 -4.26 4.73
C THR A 17 -7.48 -3.38 4.07
N ILE A 18 -6.75 -2.62 4.88
CA ILE A 18 -5.56 -1.91 4.44
C ILE A 18 -4.35 -2.56 5.08
N VAL A 19 -3.49 -3.13 4.23
CA VAL A 19 -2.22 -3.73 4.62
C VAL A 19 -1.17 -2.64 4.47
N SER A 20 -0.60 -2.16 5.57
CA SER A 20 0.09 -0.86 5.60
C SER A 20 1.51 -0.96 6.13
N LEU A 21 2.45 -0.42 5.37
CA LEU A 21 3.75 0.01 5.88
C LEU A 21 3.75 1.55 5.96
N PRO A 22 3.81 2.15 7.16
CA PRO A 22 3.67 3.59 7.32
C PRO A 22 4.83 4.36 6.67
N CYS A 23 4.52 5.52 6.08
CA CYS A 23 5.50 6.44 5.49
C CYS A 23 5.27 7.87 5.98
N ASP A 24 6.34 8.62 6.23
CA ASP A 24 6.26 10.01 6.69
C ASP A 24 5.48 10.93 5.73
N ARG A 25 5.48 10.67 4.42
CA ARG A 25 4.72 11.49 3.44
C ARG A 25 3.22 11.27 3.50
N THR A 26 2.77 10.15 4.06
CA THR A 26 1.36 9.76 4.15
C THR A 26 0.91 9.67 5.60
N ARG A 27 1.54 10.43 6.51
CA ARG A 27 1.23 10.46 7.95
C ARG A 27 -0.26 10.70 8.23
N ASP A 28 -0.86 11.69 7.56
CA ASP A 28 -2.26 12.04 7.75
C ASP A 28 -3.19 10.89 7.29
N LEU A 29 -2.84 10.23 6.17
CA LEU A 29 -3.54 9.04 5.71
C LEU A 29 -3.41 7.88 6.71
N CYS A 30 -2.20 7.61 7.21
CA CYS A 30 -1.94 6.58 8.22
C CYS A 30 -2.76 6.81 9.51
N ALA A 31 -2.94 8.06 9.92
CA ALA A 31 -3.74 8.38 11.10
C ALA A 31 -5.25 8.10 10.90
N LEU A 32 -5.74 8.20 9.66
CA LEU A 32 -7.16 8.03 9.33
C LEU A 32 -7.57 6.58 9.04
N ILE A 33 -6.62 5.73 8.63
CA ILE A 33 -6.88 4.34 8.21
C ILE A 33 -7.53 3.47 9.33
N PRO A 34 -7.00 3.42 10.57
CA PRO A 34 -7.51 2.50 11.60
C PRO A 34 -8.95 2.77 12.05
N GLY A 35 -9.46 3.99 11.84
CA GLY A 35 -10.84 4.35 12.15
C GLY A 35 -11.85 3.94 11.08
N ARG A 36 -11.40 3.47 9.91
CA ARG A 36 -12.24 3.21 8.73
C ARG A 36 -12.11 1.82 8.13
N PHE A 37 -10.96 1.15 8.33
CA PHE A 37 -10.66 -0.15 7.72
C PHE A 37 -10.02 -1.09 8.74
N HIS A 38 -10.14 -2.40 8.51
CA HIS A 38 -9.26 -3.35 9.17
C HIS A 38 -7.82 -3.07 8.73
N THR A 39 -6.89 -2.97 9.68
CA THR A 39 -5.52 -2.57 9.38
C THR A 39 -4.56 -3.69 9.76
N VAL A 40 -3.65 -4.02 8.85
CA VAL A 40 -2.54 -4.94 9.11
C VAL A 40 -1.25 -4.17 8.95
N ASP A 41 -0.57 -3.92 10.07
CA ASP A 41 0.73 -3.25 10.07
C ASP A 41 1.84 -4.20 9.64
N LEU A 42 2.70 -3.72 8.75
CA LEU A 42 3.81 -4.49 8.19
C LEU A 42 5.14 -4.07 8.80
N THR A 43 6.11 -4.97 8.72
CA THR A 43 7.53 -4.67 8.97
C THR A 43 8.34 -4.64 7.67
N ARG A 44 7.86 -5.31 6.62
CA ARG A 44 8.47 -5.36 5.28
C ARG A 44 7.39 -5.29 4.20
N GLU A 45 7.68 -4.65 3.08
CA GLU A 45 6.74 -4.50 1.97
C GLU A 45 6.37 -5.84 1.33
N GLU A 46 7.33 -6.77 1.26
CA GLU A 46 7.14 -8.08 0.65
C GLU A 46 6.15 -8.98 1.42
N ASP A 47 6.13 -8.86 2.75
CA ASP A 47 5.14 -9.54 3.60
C ASP A 47 3.72 -9.08 3.26
N GLY A 48 3.58 -7.78 2.94
CA GLY A 48 2.31 -7.19 2.53
C GLY A 48 1.72 -7.79 1.27
N ILE A 49 2.56 -8.23 0.33
CA ILE A 49 2.13 -8.89 -0.91
C ILE A 49 1.58 -10.27 -0.61
N GLY A 50 2.29 -11.04 0.24
CA GLY A 50 1.85 -12.38 0.67
C GLY A 50 0.55 -12.33 1.48
N ILE A 51 0.46 -11.39 2.43
CA ILE A 51 -0.76 -11.18 3.23
C ILE A 51 -1.93 -10.78 2.32
N SER A 52 -1.72 -9.83 1.40
CA SER A 52 -2.76 -9.39 0.48
C SER A 52 -3.22 -10.54 -0.43
N ALA A 53 -2.29 -11.37 -0.93
CA ALA A 53 -2.62 -12.55 -1.71
C ALA A 53 -3.50 -13.54 -0.90
N GLY A 54 -3.15 -13.80 0.36
CA GLY A 54 -3.95 -14.65 1.25
C GLY A 54 -5.35 -14.07 1.51
N LEU A 55 -5.45 -12.76 1.76
CA LEU A 55 -6.72 -12.07 1.96
C LEU A 55 -7.62 -12.19 0.71
N VAL A 56 -7.06 -11.96 -0.48
CA VAL A 56 -7.78 -12.13 -1.75
C VAL A 56 -8.28 -13.57 -1.93
N MET A 57 -7.44 -14.57 -1.66
CA MET A 57 -7.85 -15.99 -1.73
C MET A 57 -8.93 -16.34 -0.71
N GLY A 58 -8.96 -15.66 0.43
CA GLY A 58 -10.01 -15.75 1.44
C GLY A 58 -11.30 -15.00 1.10
N GLY A 59 -11.39 -14.35 -0.08
CA GLY A 59 -12.53 -13.55 -0.50
C GLY A 59 -12.52 -12.10 0.01
N GLY A 60 -11.45 -11.69 0.68
CA GLY A 60 -11.23 -10.31 1.11
C GLY A 60 -10.79 -9.39 -0.04
N ARG A 61 -10.82 -8.09 0.25
CA ARG A 61 -10.58 -7.02 -0.73
C ARG A 61 -9.54 -6.05 -0.19
N PRO A 62 -8.25 -6.46 -0.12
CA PRO A 62 -7.20 -5.66 0.47
C PRO A 62 -6.70 -4.54 -0.46
N VAL A 63 -6.17 -3.49 0.16
CA VAL A 63 -5.31 -2.49 -0.49
C VAL A 63 -3.97 -2.45 0.24
N LEU A 64 -2.88 -2.49 -0.51
CA LEU A 64 -1.53 -2.41 0.03
C LEU A 64 -1.05 -0.96 0.01
N HIS A 65 -0.77 -0.39 1.19
CA HIS A 65 -0.21 0.95 1.35
C HIS A 65 1.28 0.86 1.68
N MET A 66 2.12 1.49 0.85
CA MET A 66 3.59 1.49 1.02
C MET A 66 4.22 2.74 0.38
N GLN A 67 5.55 2.87 0.43
CA GLN A 67 6.29 3.92 -0.28
C GLN A 67 6.84 3.45 -1.63
N SER A 68 7.18 4.39 -2.51
CA SER A 68 7.68 4.11 -3.87
C SER A 68 8.97 3.28 -3.92
N SER A 69 9.90 3.47 -2.98
CA SER A 69 11.11 2.62 -2.90
C SER A 69 10.79 1.18 -2.53
N GLY A 70 9.85 1.00 -1.61
CA GLY A 70 9.33 -0.30 -1.19
C GLY A 70 8.63 -1.04 -2.33
N LEU A 71 7.88 -0.30 -3.16
CA LEU A 71 7.28 -0.83 -4.39
C LEU A 71 8.35 -1.36 -5.35
N GLY A 72 9.44 -0.61 -5.56
CA GLY A 72 10.57 -1.04 -6.39
C GLY A 72 11.24 -2.32 -5.86
N ASN A 73 11.48 -2.38 -4.55
CA ASN A 73 12.08 -3.56 -3.90
C ASN A 73 11.17 -4.80 -3.98
N SER A 74 9.86 -4.57 -4.02
CA SER A 74 8.82 -5.60 -3.99
C SER A 74 8.53 -6.23 -5.36
N LEU A 75 9.14 -5.74 -6.44
CA LEU A 75 8.81 -6.17 -7.81
C LEU A 75 8.91 -7.68 -8.00
N ASN A 76 9.95 -8.33 -7.44
CA ASN A 76 10.08 -9.78 -7.58
C ASN A 76 8.88 -10.53 -6.97
N ALA A 77 8.43 -10.13 -5.79
CA ALA A 77 7.28 -10.75 -5.12
C ALA A 77 5.95 -10.40 -5.81
N ILE A 78 5.78 -9.15 -6.28
CA ILE A 78 4.61 -8.76 -7.09
C ILE A 78 4.53 -9.62 -8.35
N MET A 79 5.64 -9.75 -9.07
CA MET A 79 5.68 -10.48 -10.34
C MET A 79 5.52 -11.98 -10.13
N SER A 80 6.21 -12.57 -9.16
CA SER A 80 6.21 -14.02 -8.93
C SER A 80 4.93 -14.53 -8.26
N LEU A 81 4.21 -13.69 -7.50
CA LEU A 81 2.98 -14.07 -6.80
C LEU A 81 1.75 -13.39 -7.41
N ALA A 82 1.58 -12.08 -7.22
CA ALA A 82 0.33 -11.41 -7.60
C ALA A 82 0.07 -11.50 -9.12
N VAL A 83 1.08 -11.23 -9.94
CA VAL A 83 0.95 -11.28 -11.41
C VAL A 83 0.85 -12.72 -11.91
N THR A 84 1.76 -13.60 -11.48
CA THR A 84 1.75 -15.03 -11.90
C THR A 84 0.40 -15.71 -11.68
N PHE A 85 -0.24 -15.45 -10.53
CA PHE A 85 -1.51 -16.08 -10.17
C PHE A 85 -2.74 -15.22 -10.51
N GLY A 86 -2.56 -14.07 -11.17
CA GLY A 86 -3.65 -13.18 -11.57
C GLY A 86 -4.45 -12.62 -10.38
N LEU A 87 -3.80 -12.41 -9.24
CA LEU A 87 -4.43 -11.91 -8.02
C LEU A 87 -4.54 -10.38 -8.07
N PRO A 88 -5.73 -9.80 -7.81
CA PRO A 88 -5.86 -8.35 -7.68
C PRO A 88 -5.02 -7.83 -6.50
N LEU A 89 -4.15 -6.86 -6.77
CA LEU A 89 -3.32 -6.21 -5.76
C LEU A 89 -3.30 -4.68 -5.98
N PRO A 90 -4.33 -3.94 -5.53
CA PRO A 90 -4.31 -2.49 -5.58
C PRO A 90 -3.22 -1.96 -4.62
N ILE A 91 -2.34 -1.09 -5.13
CA ILE A 91 -1.25 -0.51 -4.35
C ILE A 91 -1.44 1.02 -4.27
N LEU A 92 -1.49 1.54 -3.05
CA LEU A 92 -1.45 2.97 -2.76
C LEU A 92 -0.02 3.33 -2.33
N ALA A 93 0.76 3.82 -3.29
CA ALA A 93 2.17 4.15 -3.05
C ALA A 93 2.38 5.65 -2.77
N SER A 94 3.05 5.99 -1.67
CA SER A 94 3.55 7.35 -1.47
C SER A 94 4.74 7.59 -2.41
N TRP A 95 4.64 8.57 -3.30
CA TRP A 95 5.71 8.87 -4.26
C TRP A 95 6.78 9.78 -3.62
N ARG A 96 7.96 9.21 -3.31
CA ARG A 96 9.14 9.94 -2.82
C ARG A 96 9.95 10.51 -3.99
N GLY A 97 10.86 11.45 -3.71
CA GLY A 97 11.83 11.89 -4.72
C GLY A 97 11.45 13.08 -5.58
N VAL A 98 10.30 13.70 -5.34
CA VAL A 98 9.80 14.81 -6.18
C VAL A 98 9.70 16.11 -5.38
N TYR A 99 8.71 16.22 -4.48
CA TYR A 99 8.43 17.47 -3.78
C TYR A 99 9.22 17.58 -2.48
N HIS A 100 10.21 18.48 -2.43
CA HIS A 100 11.10 18.69 -1.27
C HIS A 100 11.65 17.38 -0.71
N GLU A 101 12.18 16.52 -1.57
CA GLU A 101 12.87 15.32 -1.12
C GLU A 101 14.24 15.70 -0.53
N ALA A 102 14.46 15.34 0.74
CA ALA A 102 15.71 15.61 1.42
C ALA A 102 16.69 14.44 1.31
N ILE A 103 16.19 13.23 1.01
CA ILE A 103 17.00 12.02 0.94
C ILE A 103 17.47 11.84 -0.52
N PRO A 104 18.77 12.05 -0.82
CA PRO A 104 19.27 11.99 -2.20
C PRO A 104 19.02 10.64 -2.88
N ALA A 105 19.11 9.55 -2.11
CA ALA A 105 18.85 8.19 -2.61
C ALA A 105 17.39 7.93 -3.03
N GLN A 106 16.46 8.81 -2.66
CA GLN A 106 15.06 8.69 -3.05
C GLN A 106 14.68 9.56 -4.26
N VAL A 107 15.60 10.40 -4.75
CA VAL A 107 15.39 11.24 -5.94
C VAL A 107 15.63 10.39 -7.19
N PRO A 108 14.65 10.24 -8.11
CA PRO A 108 14.85 9.57 -9.39
C PRO A 108 15.94 10.27 -10.20
N PHE A 109 16.77 9.48 -10.87
CA PHE A 109 17.87 9.96 -11.72
C PHE A 109 17.39 10.73 -12.95
#